data_AF-A0A917R074-F1
#
_entry.id   AF-A0A917R074-F1
#
_cell.length_a   1.000
_cell.length_b   1.000
_cell.length_c   1.000
_cell.angle_alpha   90.00
_cell.angle_beta   90.00
_cell.angle_gamma   90.00
#
_symmetry.space_group_name_H-M   'P 1'
#
loop_
_entity.id
_entity.type
_entity.pdbx_description
1 polymer ?
#
loop_
_entity_poly.entity_id
_entity_poly.type
_entity_poly.pdbx_seq_one_letter_code
_entity_poly.pdbx_strand_id
1 'polypeptide(L)'
;MCEHATGPKRRATEIPGAASTPVARRGKGDPHVEAFWISLGVIFVAELGDKSQLMAMTFATRFKPLPVLAGITLATAVVHLLSVGLGGLIGDALPTTAIAVVAGVAFLGFALWTLRGDELSEEESRKADRATRSALIAVTVAFFLSELGDKTMLATITLATQHGWFGTWIGSTVGMVAADALAIVVGRMLGRHLPEKVIRYGAAAAFAVFGVLLLAEALL
;
A
#
# COMPACT_ATOMS: atom_id res chain seq x y z
N MET A 1 42.53 -47.16 -52.75
CA MET A 1 41.56 -47.24 -51.64
C MET A 1 42.23 -46.72 -50.38
N CYS A 2 41.87 -45.50 -49.96
CA CYS A 2 42.22 -44.98 -48.65
C CYS A 2 41.27 -45.61 -47.63
N GLU A 3 41.79 -46.27 -46.60
CA GLU A 3 40.98 -46.66 -45.45
C GLU A 3 41.81 -46.64 -44.18
N HIS A 4 41.09 -46.44 -43.08
CA HIS A 4 41.41 -45.47 -42.05
C HIS A 4 42.28 -46.01 -40.91
N ALA A 5 43.07 -45.10 -40.36
CA ALA A 5 43.92 -45.28 -39.19
C ALA A 5 43.15 -45.78 -37.95
N THR A 6 43.67 -46.84 -37.33
CA THR A 6 43.33 -47.28 -35.98
C THR A 6 43.97 -46.35 -34.95
N GLY A 7 43.17 -45.45 -34.38
CA GLY A 7 43.61 -44.60 -33.26
C GLY A 7 43.67 -45.38 -31.94
N PRO A 8 44.66 -45.13 -31.05
CA PRO A 8 44.71 -45.79 -29.75
C PRO A 8 43.65 -45.20 -28.81
N LYS A 9 42.81 -46.07 -28.22
CA LYS A 9 41.87 -45.73 -27.14
C LYS A 9 42.65 -45.17 -25.94
N ARG A 10 42.59 -43.85 -25.72
CA ARG A 10 43.05 -43.24 -24.47
C ARG A 10 42.13 -43.71 -23.34
N ARG A 11 42.69 -44.52 -22.45
CA ARG A 11 42.07 -44.97 -21.21
C ARG A 11 41.93 -43.74 -20.30
N ALA A 12 40.69 -43.29 -20.08
CA ALA A 12 40.41 -42.21 -19.16
C ALA A 12 40.87 -42.62 -17.75
N THR A 13 41.82 -41.88 -17.21
CA THR A 13 42.26 -42.01 -15.81
C THR A 13 41.13 -41.49 -14.94
N GLU A 14 40.40 -42.39 -14.28
CA GLU A 14 39.45 -42.03 -13.23
C GLU A 14 40.23 -41.31 -12.11
N ILE A 15 39.91 -40.03 -11.89
CA ILE A 15 40.44 -39.28 -10.75
C ILE A 15 39.58 -39.65 -9.53
N PRO A 16 40.12 -40.33 -8.51
CA PRO A 16 39.38 -40.63 -7.30
C PRO A 16 39.42 -39.39 -6.39
N GLY A 17 38.25 -38.91 -5.94
CA GLY A 17 38.19 -38.05 -4.75
C GLY A 17 37.85 -36.57 -4.94
N ALA A 18 36.93 -36.21 -5.85
CA ALA A 18 36.20 -34.96 -5.69
C ALA A 18 35.08 -35.16 -4.66
N ALA A 19 35.47 -35.19 -3.38
CA ALA A 19 34.52 -35.05 -2.28
C ALA A 19 33.85 -33.67 -2.43
N SER A 20 32.61 -33.67 -2.91
CA SER A 20 31.76 -32.49 -2.90
C SER A 20 31.56 -32.08 -1.44
N THR A 21 32.30 -31.06 -1.01
CA THR A 21 32.04 -30.42 0.28
C THR A 21 30.57 -30.05 0.31
N PRO A 22 29.78 -30.48 1.31
CA PRO A 22 28.42 -30.01 1.44
C PRO A 22 28.53 -28.53 1.76
N VAL A 23 28.25 -27.68 0.76
CA VAL A 23 27.99 -26.26 1.01
C VAL A 23 26.90 -26.24 2.05
N ALA A 24 27.26 -25.84 3.27
CA ALA A 24 26.34 -25.68 4.37
C ALA A 24 25.21 -24.79 3.83
N ARG A 25 24.02 -25.39 3.64
CA ARG A 25 22.81 -24.64 3.34
C ARG A 25 22.59 -23.74 4.55
N ARG A 26 23.13 -22.51 4.48
CA ARG A 26 22.75 -21.41 5.35
C ARG A 26 21.23 -21.46 5.35
N GLY A 27 20.64 -21.76 6.50
CA GLY A 27 19.20 -21.98 6.60
C GLY A 27 18.51 -20.79 5.96
N LYS A 28 17.99 -20.98 4.74
CA LYS A 28 17.06 -20.01 4.17
C LYS A 28 15.92 -20.01 5.17
N GLY A 29 15.70 -18.86 5.82
CA GLY A 29 14.51 -18.66 6.62
C GLY A 29 13.28 -19.00 5.77
N ASP A 30 12.17 -19.26 6.43
CA ASP A 30 10.92 -19.46 5.70
C ASP A 30 10.73 -18.30 4.68
N PRO A 31 10.60 -18.58 3.37
CA PRO A 31 10.48 -17.55 2.34
C PRO A 31 9.33 -16.58 2.62
N HIS A 32 8.27 -17.03 3.32
CA HIS A 32 7.18 -16.17 3.73
C HIS A 32 7.59 -15.17 4.83
N VAL A 33 8.46 -15.58 5.75
CA VAL A 33 8.97 -14.72 6.83
C VAL A 33 9.95 -13.69 6.28
N GLU A 34 10.79 -14.07 5.33
CA GLU A 34 11.68 -13.14 4.62
C GLU A 34 10.88 -12.08 3.87
N ALA A 35 9.89 -12.50 3.06
CA ALA A 35 9.00 -11.60 2.34
C ALA A 35 8.26 -10.63 3.26
N PHE A 36 7.80 -11.10 4.42
CA PHE A 36 7.14 -10.27 5.43
C PHE A 36 8.02 -9.14 5.95
N TRP A 37 9.25 -9.44 6.37
CA TRP A 37 10.12 -8.40 6.95
C TRP A 37 10.60 -7.40 5.90
N ILE A 38 10.88 -7.86 4.69
CA ILE A 38 11.28 -6.99 3.58
C ILE A 38 10.12 -6.06 3.21
N SER A 39 8.91 -6.60 3.00
CA SER A 39 7.77 -5.76 2.60
C SER A 39 7.32 -4.82 3.69
N LEU A 40 7.39 -5.25 4.97
CA LEU A 40 7.13 -4.38 6.11
C LEU A 40 8.07 -3.18 6.09
N GLY A 41 9.38 -3.42 6.01
CA GLY A 41 10.36 -2.34 6.04
C GLY A 41 10.25 -1.39 4.85
N VAL A 42 10.12 -1.94 3.64
CA VAL A 42 10.02 -1.15 2.41
C VAL A 42 8.76 -0.29 2.41
N ILE A 43 7.60 -0.88 2.72
CA ILE A 43 6.33 -0.15 2.66
C ILE A 43 6.22 0.84 3.81
N PHE A 44 6.68 0.48 5.02
CA PHE A 44 6.75 1.43 6.13
C PHE A 44 7.52 2.69 5.74
N VAL A 45 8.71 2.54 5.15
CA VAL A 45 9.55 3.67 4.74
C VAL A 45 8.94 4.43 3.55
N ALA A 46 8.38 3.72 2.58
CA ALA A 46 7.74 4.33 1.41
C ALA A 46 6.53 5.20 1.78
N GLU A 47 5.84 4.84 2.86
CA GLU A 47 4.66 5.54 3.38
C GLU A 47 5.04 6.83 4.14
N LEU A 48 6.25 6.94 4.68
CA LEU A 48 6.65 8.09 5.49
C LEU A 48 6.63 9.40 4.69
N GLY A 49 5.83 10.35 5.16
CA GLY A 49 5.66 11.66 4.54
C GLY A 49 4.75 11.66 3.31
N ASP A 50 4.00 10.58 3.07
CA ASP A 50 3.14 10.46 1.90
C ASP A 50 1.79 11.18 2.02
N LYS A 51 1.07 11.32 0.90
CA LYS A 51 -0.27 11.94 0.81
C LYS A 51 -1.28 11.23 1.71
N SER A 52 -1.25 9.90 1.76
CA SER A 52 -2.06 9.04 2.60
C SER A 52 -1.81 9.29 4.09
N GLN A 53 -0.57 9.51 4.52
CA GLN A 53 -0.28 9.89 5.91
C GLN A 53 -0.87 11.26 6.31
N LEU A 54 -0.78 12.25 5.43
CA LEU A 54 -1.41 13.57 5.68
C LEU A 54 -2.94 13.43 5.79
N MET A 55 -3.52 12.55 4.98
CA MET A 55 -4.93 12.20 5.06
C MET A 55 -5.26 11.45 6.37
N ALA A 56 -4.45 10.49 6.81
CA ALA A 56 -4.61 9.79 8.09
C ALA A 56 -4.58 10.77 9.27
N MET A 57 -3.62 11.70 9.27
CA MET A 57 -3.56 12.79 10.24
C MET A 57 -4.84 13.61 10.24
N THR A 58 -5.31 14.02 9.06
CA THR A 58 -6.53 14.81 8.89
C THR A 58 -7.74 14.07 9.45
N PHE A 59 -7.92 12.80 9.12
CA PHE A 59 -9.01 11.99 9.66
C PHE A 59 -8.91 11.80 11.18
N ALA A 60 -7.72 11.63 11.73
CA ALA A 60 -7.50 11.51 13.16
C ALA A 60 -7.78 12.79 13.97
N THR A 61 -7.79 13.96 13.31
CA THR A 61 -8.25 15.21 13.93
C THR A 61 -9.78 15.31 14.00
N ARG A 62 -10.51 14.62 13.11
CA ARG A 62 -11.98 14.68 13.02
C ARG A 62 -12.70 13.51 13.67
N PHE A 63 -12.08 12.33 13.65
CA PHE A 63 -12.70 11.08 14.05
C PHE A 63 -11.91 10.36 15.15
N LYS A 64 -12.58 9.39 15.79
CA LYS A 64 -11.93 8.52 16.78
C LYS A 64 -10.83 7.68 16.05
N PRO A 65 -9.61 7.54 16.61
CA PRO A 65 -8.47 6.88 15.97
C PRO A 65 -8.72 5.43 15.63
N LEU A 66 -9.44 4.70 16.48
CA LEU A 66 -9.71 3.28 16.25
C LEU A 66 -10.52 3.06 14.96
N PRO A 67 -11.65 3.75 14.73
CA PRO A 67 -12.34 3.73 13.43
C PRO A 67 -11.49 4.16 12.23
N VAL A 68 -10.63 5.17 12.41
CA VAL A 68 -9.72 5.63 11.36
C VAL A 68 -8.72 4.55 11.00
N LEU A 69 -7.99 4.04 12.01
CA LEU A 69 -7.00 2.98 11.82
C LEU A 69 -7.63 1.70 11.27
N ALA A 70 -8.85 1.35 11.70
CA ALA A 70 -9.58 0.21 11.15
C ALA A 70 -9.95 0.43 9.67
N GLY A 71 -10.32 1.66 9.28
CA GLY A 71 -10.64 1.98 7.89
C GLY A 71 -9.42 1.95 6.99
N ILE A 72 -8.30 2.51 7.48
CA ILE A 72 -6.98 2.43 6.84
C ILE A 72 -6.59 0.96 6.66
N THR A 73 -6.61 0.19 7.75
CA THR A 73 -6.26 -1.24 7.71
C THR A 73 -7.09 -2.01 6.69
N LEU A 74 -8.40 -1.77 6.63
CA LEU A 74 -9.28 -2.43 5.66
C LEU A 74 -8.92 -2.03 4.23
N ALA A 75 -8.76 -0.73 3.96
CA ALA A 75 -8.40 -0.22 2.65
C ALA A 75 -7.03 -0.76 2.19
N THR A 76 -6.01 -0.62 3.03
CA THR A 76 -4.65 -1.11 2.80
C THR A 76 -4.64 -2.62 2.56
N ALA A 77 -5.32 -3.40 3.40
CA ALA A 77 -5.36 -4.85 3.24
C ALA A 77 -5.96 -5.25 1.88
N VAL A 78 -7.00 -4.54 1.42
CA VAL A 78 -7.60 -4.78 0.11
C VAL A 78 -6.67 -4.32 -1.01
N VAL A 79 -6.11 -3.11 -0.96
CA VAL A 79 -5.21 -2.59 -2.01
C VAL A 79 -3.96 -3.45 -2.14
N HIS A 80 -3.37 -3.86 -1.02
CA HIS A 80 -2.20 -4.74 -1.03
C HIS A 80 -2.57 -6.15 -1.47
N LEU A 81 -3.76 -6.66 -1.13
CA LEU A 81 -4.22 -7.95 -1.65
C LEU A 81 -4.37 -7.91 -3.18
N LEU A 82 -4.97 -6.83 -3.69
CA LEU A 82 -5.04 -6.58 -5.13
C LEU A 82 -3.63 -6.50 -5.73
N SER A 83 -2.72 -5.75 -5.10
CA SER A 83 -1.33 -5.61 -5.54
C SER A 83 -0.59 -6.94 -5.62
N VAL A 84 -0.68 -7.80 -4.60
CA VAL A 84 -0.02 -9.11 -4.65
C VAL A 84 -0.74 -10.08 -5.61
N GLY A 85 -2.06 -9.95 -5.76
CA GLY A 85 -2.84 -10.68 -6.75
C GLY A 85 -2.42 -10.30 -8.17
N LEU A 86 -2.20 -9.01 -8.41
CA LEU A 86 -1.63 -8.47 -9.64
C LEU A 86 -0.19 -8.93 -9.83
N GLY A 87 0.66 -8.91 -8.79
CA GLY A 87 2.00 -9.51 -8.88
C GLY A 87 2.00 -11.01 -9.19
N GLY A 88 0.92 -11.73 -8.84
CA GLY A 88 0.72 -13.15 -9.17
C GLY A 88 0.07 -13.41 -10.52
N LEU A 89 -0.67 -12.44 -11.09
CA LEU A 89 -1.48 -12.58 -12.31
C LEU A 89 -0.98 -11.74 -13.50
N ILE A 90 -0.25 -10.67 -13.24
CA ILE A 90 0.01 -9.55 -14.15
C ILE A 90 1.48 -9.14 -14.04
N GLY A 91 2.27 -9.67 -14.96
CA GLY A 91 3.49 -9.02 -15.43
C GLY A 91 3.19 -7.80 -16.32
N ASP A 92 1.99 -7.66 -16.88
CA ASP A 92 1.53 -6.49 -17.66
C ASP A 92 0.01 -6.60 -17.92
N ALA A 93 -0.79 -5.55 -17.61
CA ALA A 93 -2.18 -5.28 -18.08
C ALA A 93 -3.10 -4.59 -17.03
N LEU A 94 -2.73 -3.42 -16.49
CA LEU A 94 -3.71 -2.52 -15.88
C LEU A 94 -3.72 -1.16 -16.59
N PRO A 95 -4.89 -0.66 -17.03
CA PRO A 95 -5.03 0.70 -17.54
C PRO A 95 -5.03 1.67 -16.35
N THR A 96 -3.84 2.04 -15.89
CA THR A 96 -3.58 2.99 -14.80
C THR A 96 -4.34 4.31 -14.99
N THR A 97 -4.48 4.76 -16.25
CA THR A 97 -5.24 5.95 -16.63
C THR A 97 -6.71 5.92 -16.20
N ALA A 98 -7.42 4.81 -16.43
CA ALA A 98 -8.84 4.72 -16.11
C ALA A 98 -9.09 4.80 -14.59
N ILE A 99 -8.18 4.19 -13.82
CA ILE A 99 -8.22 4.21 -12.36
C ILE A 99 -7.97 5.63 -11.83
N ALA A 100 -6.95 6.32 -12.36
CA ALA A 100 -6.63 7.69 -11.98
C ALA A 100 -7.77 8.68 -12.31
N VAL A 101 -8.45 8.52 -13.45
CA VAL A 101 -9.63 9.34 -13.79
C VAL A 101 -10.77 9.14 -12.79
N VAL A 102 -11.13 7.89 -12.49
CA VAL A 102 -12.23 7.58 -11.55
C VAL A 102 -11.92 8.09 -10.15
N ALA A 103 -10.68 7.87 -9.67
CA ALA A 103 -10.22 8.37 -8.38
C ALA A 103 -10.28 9.90 -8.34
N GLY A 104 -9.74 10.58 -9.36
CA GLY A 104 -9.74 12.03 -9.46
C GLY A 104 -11.14 12.64 -9.39
N VAL A 105 -12.12 12.10 -10.13
CA VAL A 105 -13.53 12.53 -10.06
C VAL A 105 -14.12 12.33 -8.66
N ALA A 106 -13.85 11.18 -8.03
CA ALA A 106 -14.34 10.91 -6.68
C ALA A 106 -13.76 11.88 -5.64
N PHE A 107 -12.46 12.17 -5.72
CA PHE A 107 -11.78 13.15 -4.85
C PHE A 107 -12.39 14.56 -4.99
N LEU A 108 -12.70 15.01 -6.22
CA LEU A 108 -13.41 16.28 -6.43
C LEU A 108 -14.82 16.25 -5.83
N GLY A 109 -15.54 15.13 -5.97
CA GLY A 109 -16.85 14.93 -5.34
C GLY A 109 -16.79 15.05 -3.81
N PHE A 110 -15.79 14.43 -3.18
CA PHE A 110 -15.58 14.54 -1.72
C PHE A 110 -15.18 15.94 -1.28
N ALA A 111 -14.39 16.67 -2.08
CA ALA A 111 -14.05 18.07 -1.80
C ALA A 111 -15.32 18.94 -1.75
N LEU A 112 -16.19 18.80 -2.76
CA LEU A 112 -17.43 19.57 -2.87
C LEU A 112 -18.41 19.22 -1.74
N TRP A 113 -18.54 17.93 -1.41
CA TRP A 113 -19.37 17.46 -0.30
C TRP A 113 -18.87 17.97 1.05
N THR A 114 -17.55 17.99 1.27
CA THR A 114 -16.93 18.46 2.51
C THR A 114 -17.14 19.95 2.75
N LEU A 115 -17.26 20.76 1.69
CA LEU A 115 -17.57 22.19 1.77
C LEU A 115 -19.03 22.48 2.09
N ARG A 116 -19.95 21.57 1.73
CA ARG A 116 -21.39 21.75 1.93
C ARG A 116 -21.76 21.90 3.40
N GLY A 117 -21.02 21.25 4.29
CA GLY A 117 -21.00 21.57 5.72
C GLY A 117 -22.38 21.65 6.37
N ASP A 118 -23.16 20.57 6.30
CA ASP A 118 -24.42 20.48 7.06
C ASP A 118 -24.08 20.50 8.56
N GLU A 119 -24.61 21.50 9.29
CA GLU A 119 -24.49 21.57 10.75
C GLU A 119 -25.40 20.52 11.37
N LEU A 120 -24.80 19.58 12.09
CA LEU A 120 -25.51 18.47 12.71
C LEU A 120 -26.22 18.97 13.97
N SER A 121 -27.55 18.79 14.04
CA SER A 121 -28.33 19.07 15.25
C SER A 121 -27.83 18.21 16.43
N GLU A 122 -28.16 18.56 17.68
CA GLU A 122 -27.77 17.73 18.84
C GLU A 122 -28.29 16.27 18.76
N GLU A 123 -29.39 16.02 18.05
CA GLU A 123 -29.87 14.68 17.76
C GLU A 123 -29.01 13.95 16.71
N GLU A 124 -28.45 14.70 15.76
CA GLU A 124 -27.49 14.20 14.77
C GLU A 124 -26.10 14.00 15.36
N SER A 125 -25.73 14.75 16.41
CA SER A 125 -24.54 14.49 17.25
C SER A 125 -24.67 13.19 18.05
N ARG A 126 -25.86 12.90 18.60
CA ARG A 126 -26.15 11.56 19.19
C ARG A 126 -26.27 10.46 18.14
N LYS A 127 -26.70 10.78 16.91
CA LYS A 127 -26.60 9.89 15.75
C LYS A 127 -25.15 9.77 15.26
N ALA A 128 -24.28 10.72 15.57
CA ALA A 128 -22.84 10.68 15.33
C ALA A 128 -22.08 9.83 16.36
N ASP A 129 -22.66 9.51 17.51
CA ASP A 129 -22.18 8.37 18.30
C ASP A 129 -22.50 7.01 17.65
N ARG A 130 -23.45 6.95 16.69
CA ARG A 130 -23.54 5.85 15.69
C ARG A 130 -22.56 6.03 14.51
N ALA A 131 -21.75 7.11 14.47
CA ALA A 131 -20.83 7.44 13.36
C ALA A 131 -19.46 6.74 13.40
N THR A 132 -19.24 5.73 14.23
CA THR A 132 -18.15 4.77 14.04
C THR A 132 -18.21 4.16 12.63
N ARG A 133 -19.42 3.85 12.14
CA ARG A 133 -19.63 3.24 10.82
C ARG A 133 -19.41 4.23 9.67
N SER A 134 -19.79 5.49 9.84
CA SER A 134 -19.59 6.54 8.82
C SER A 134 -18.11 6.92 8.69
N ALA A 135 -17.40 7.07 9.82
CA ALA A 135 -15.96 7.32 9.81
C ALA A 135 -15.19 6.16 9.18
N LEU A 136 -15.51 4.92 9.57
CA LEU A 136 -14.90 3.72 9.00
C LEU A 136 -15.07 3.68 7.48
N ILE A 137 -16.29 3.85 6.96
CA ILE A 137 -16.57 3.82 5.52
C ILE A 137 -15.86 4.97 4.80
N ALA A 138 -15.96 6.20 5.32
CA ALA A 138 -15.34 7.37 4.69
C ALA A 138 -13.81 7.23 4.60
N VAL A 139 -13.17 6.79 5.69
CA VAL A 139 -11.72 6.56 5.72
C VAL A 139 -11.35 5.41 4.78
N THR A 140 -12.08 4.28 4.83
CA THR A 140 -11.81 3.12 3.95
C THR A 140 -11.87 3.54 2.48
N VAL A 141 -12.92 4.24 2.07
CA VAL A 141 -13.09 4.66 0.66
C VAL A 141 -12.01 5.66 0.26
N ALA A 142 -11.72 6.65 1.09
CA ALA A 142 -10.71 7.67 0.78
C ALA A 142 -9.29 7.07 0.70
N PHE A 143 -8.91 6.22 1.66
CA PHE A 143 -7.63 5.51 1.63
C PHE A 143 -7.53 4.57 0.43
N PHE A 144 -8.58 3.78 0.18
CA PHE A 144 -8.61 2.87 -0.95
C PHE A 144 -8.36 3.62 -2.26
N LEU A 145 -9.08 4.72 -2.50
CA LEU A 145 -8.91 5.53 -3.71
C LEU A 145 -7.55 6.24 -3.78
N SER A 146 -6.98 6.64 -2.64
CA SER A 146 -5.65 7.27 -2.59
C SER A 146 -4.52 6.31 -2.94
N GLU A 147 -4.64 5.06 -2.47
CA GLU A 147 -3.64 4.00 -2.61
C GLU A 147 -3.74 3.25 -3.94
N LEU A 148 -4.87 3.35 -4.65
CA LEU A 148 -5.03 2.77 -5.97
C LEU A 148 -4.07 3.43 -6.98
N GLY A 149 -3.13 2.64 -7.50
CA GLY A 149 -2.14 3.08 -8.48
C GLY A 149 -0.95 3.83 -7.89
N ASP A 150 -0.81 3.85 -6.57
CA ASP A 150 0.28 4.58 -5.90
C ASP A 150 1.63 3.84 -5.95
N LYS A 151 2.71 4.53 -5.58
CA LYS A 151 4.06 3.95 -5.44
C LYS A 151 4.08 2.75 -4.51
N THR A 152 3.27 2.76 -3.44
CA THR A 152 3.15 1.64 -2.49
C THR A 152 2.54 0.40 -3.15
N MET A 153 1.59 0.60 -4.07
CA MET A 153 1.00 -0.44 -4.91
C MET A 153 2.06 -1.10 -5.81
N LEU A 154 2.82 -0.28 -6.55
CA LEU A 154 3.88 -0.76 -7.46
C LEU A 154 5.02 -1.47 -6.71
N ALA A 155 5.40 -0.95 -5.54
CA ALA A 155 6.36 -1.59 -4.65
C ALA A 155 5.84 -2.95 -4.18
N THR A 156 4.56 -3.04 -3.77
CA THR A 156 3.94 -4.29 -3.32
C THR A 156 3.86 -5.33 -4.45
N ILE A 157 3.54 -4.92 -5.68
CA ILE A 157 3.57 -5.79 -6.87
C ILE A 157 4.99 -6.35 -7.09
N THR A 158 6.00 -5.48 -7.07
CA THR A 158 7.39 -5.86 -7.27
C THR A 158 7.89 -6.80 -6.18
N LEU A 159 7.53 -6.54 -4.92
CA LEU A 159 7.90 -7.40 -3.80
C LEU A 159 7.23 -8.78 -3.90
N ALA A 160 5.97 -8.83 -4.32
CA ALA A 160 5.23 -10.07 -4.47
C ALA A 160 5.81 -10.97 -5.58
N THR A 161 6.30 -10.38 -6.68
CA THR A 161 6.96 -11.12 -7.77
C THR A 161 8.33 -11.66 -7.35
N GLN A 162 9.07 -10.94 -6.51
CA GLN A 162 10.44 -11.31 -6.10
C GLN A 162 10.49 -12.24 -4.88
N HIS A 163 9.60 -12.03 -3.90
CA HIS A 163 9.68 -12.67 -2.59
C HIS A 163 8.45 -13.55 -2.26
N GLY A 164 7.40 -13.50 -3.08
CA GLY A 164 6.18 -14.28 -2.92
C GLY A 164 5.03 -13.50 -2.28
N TRP A 165 3.80 -13.87 -2.65
CA TRP A 165 2.61 -13.07 -2.39
C TRP A 165 2.17 -12.99 -0.92
N PHE A 166 2.18 -14.12 -0.19
CA PHE A 166 1.56 -14.20 1.14
C PHE A 166 2.31 -13.38 2.20
N GLY A 167 3.63 -13.58 2.32
CA GLY A 167 4.45 -12.81 3.24
C GLY A 167 4.49 -11.33 2.86
N THR A 168 4.56 -11.05 1.55
CA THR A 168 4.51 -9.68 1.04
C THR A 168 3.22 -8.97 1.46
N TRP A 169 2.05 -9.59 1.28
CA TRP A 169 0.75 -9.00 1.60
C TRP A 169 0.60 -8.63 3.08
N ILE A 170 0.97 -9.55 3.97
CA ILE A 170 0.87 -9.31 5.40
C ILE A 170 1.88 -8.26 5.83
N GLY A 171 3.14 -8.36 5.36
CA GLY A 171 4.19 -7.41 5.73
C GLY A 171 3.91 -6.01 5.22
N SER A 172 3.46 -5.85 3.97
CA SER A 172 3.12 -4.54 3.41
C SER A 172 1.96 -3.89 4.15
N THR A 173 0.92 -4.68 4.48
CA THR A 173 -0.24 -4.19 5.26
C THR A 173 0.18 -3.72 6.64
N VAL A 174 0.99 -4.53 7.36
CA VAL A 174 1.49 -4.15 8.68
C VAL A 174 2.41 -2.92 8.61
N GLY A 175 3.28 -2.85 7.61
CA GLY A 175 4.20 -1.73 7.40
C GLY A 175 3.46 -0.40 7.22
N MET A 176 2.47 -0.36 6.32
CA MET A 176 1.67 0.85 6.09
C MET A 176 0.84 1.21 7.33
N VAL A 177 0.12 0.26 7.92
CA VAL A 177 -0.69 0.51 9.12
C VAL A 177 0.16 1.02 10.29
N ALA A 178 1.39 0.53 10.44
CA ALA A 178 2.32 1.04 11.45
C ALA A 178 2.77 2.49 11.16
N ALA A 179 3.06 2.81 9.90
CA ALA A 179 3.41 4.15 9.47
C ALA A 179 2.24 5.13 9.68
N ASP A 180 1.02 4.73 9.33
CA ASP A 180 -0.19 5.54 9.54
C ASP A 180 -0.56 5.68 11.01
N ALA A 181 -0.38 4.64 11.83
CA ALA A 181 -0.58 4.74 13.27
C ALA A 181 0.36 5.79 13.89
N LEU A 182 1.62 5.84 13.43
CA LEU A 182 2.56 6.88 13.83
C LEU A 182 2.06 8.28 13.39
N ALA A 183 1.63 8.43 12.14
CA ALA A 183 1.07 9.67 11.63
C ALA A 183 -0.16 10.12 12.44
N ILE A 184 -1.08 9.22 12.76
CA ILE A 184 -2.26 9.49 13.59
C ILE A 184 -1.88 10.00 14.99
N VAL A 185 -0.88 9.39 15.63
CA VAL A 185 -0.38 9.85 16.93
C VAL A 185 0.18 11.27 16.83
N VAL A 186 1.00 11.54 15.81
CA VAL A 186 1.56 12.87 15.56
C VAL A 186 0.46 13.89 15.25
N GLY A 187 -0.49 13.54 14.38
CA GLY A 187 -1.64 14.39 14.02
C GLY A 187 -2.54 14.71 15.21
N ARG A 188 -2.74 13.76 16.12
CA ARG A 188 -3.44 13.97 17.40
C ARG A 188 -2.69 14.94 18.31
N MET A 189 -1.36 14.87 18.36
CA MET A 189 -0.55 15.80 19.15
C MET A 189 -0.59 17.22 18.58
N LEU A 190 -0.52 17.37 17.26
CA LEU A 190 -0.63 18.66 16.58
C LEU A 190 -2.06 19.24 16.63
N GLY A 191 -3.09 18.39 16.57
CA GLY A 191 -4.49 18.78 16.38
C GLY A 191 -5.21 19.39 17.59
N ARG A 192 -4.60 19.44 18.78
CA ARG A 192 -5.28 19.93 20.00
C ARG A 192 -5.66 21.43 19.97
N HIS A 193 -5.31 22.19 18.93
CA HIS A 193 -5.55 23.63 18.84
C HIS A 193 -6.16 24.12 17.51
N LEU A 194 -6.63 23.23 16.62
CA LEU A 194 -7.08 23.63 15.29
C LEU A 194 -8.61 23.85 15.22
N PRO A 195 -9.08 25.04 14.77
CA PRO A 195 -10.51 25.32 14.62
C PRO A 195 -11.17 24.40 13.58
N GLU A 196 -12.39 23.94 13.83
CA GLU A 196 -13.15 23.03 12.96
C GLU A 196 -13.28 23.56 11.52
N LYS A 197 -13.42 24.87 11.34
CA LYS A 197 -13.43 25.53 10.03
C LYS A 197 -12.12 25.31 9.28
N VAL A 198 -10.97 25.43 9.95
CA VAL A 198 -9.64 25.23 9.36
C VAL A 198 -9.50 23.78 8.91
N ILE A 199 -9.95 22.84 9.73
CA ILE A 199 -9.93 21.43 9.36
C ILE A 199 -10.85 21.20 8.16
N ARG A 200 -12.09 21.73 8.17
CA ARG A 200 -13.09 21.62 7.07
C ARG A 200 -12.51 22.06 5.74
N TYR A 201 -12.06 23.31 5.68
CA TYR A 201 -11.46 23.89 4.47
C TYR A 201 -10.16 23.20 4.09
N GLY A 202 -9.35 22.77 5.07
CA GLY A 202 -8.11 22.03 4.83
C GLY A 202 -8.34 20.69 4.12
N ALA A 203 -9.27 19.86 4.59
CA ALA A 203 -9.53 18.57 3.93
C ALA A 203 -10.24 18.75 2.59
N ALA A 204 -11.15 19.72 2.46
CA ALA A 204 -11.75 20.03 1.17
C ALA A 204 -10.71 20.49 0.15
N ALA A 205 -9.76 21.34 0.56
CA ALA A 205 -8.65 21.76 -0.27
C ALA A 205 -7.74 20.60 -0.65
N ALA A 206 -7.40 19.73 0.31
CA ALA A 206 -6.59 18.54 0.05
C ALA A 206 -7.29 17.60 -0.96
N PHE A 207 -8.56 17.27 -0.75
CA PHE A 207 -9.32 16.45 -1.69
C PHE A 207 -9.43 17.08 -3.07
N ALA A 208 -9.60 18.40 -3.15
CA ALA A 208 -9.62 19.12 -4.42
C ALA A 208 -8.27 19.04 -5.14
N VAL A 209 -7.17 19.28 -4.42
CA VAL A 209 -5.81 19.23 -4.96
C VAL A 209 -5.49 17.82 -5.47
N PHE A 210 -5.73 16.78 -4.68
CA PHE A 210 -5.50 15.40 -5.11
C PHE A 210 -6.39 15.00 -6.28
N GLY A 211 -7.66 15.42 -6.27
CA GLY A 211 -8.57 15.18 -7.39
C GLY A 211 -8.08 15.80 -8.70
N VAL A 212 -7.60 17.05 -8.65
CA VAL A 212 -7.01 17.74 -9.82
C VAL A 212 -5.71 17.07 -10.26
N LEU A 213 -4.80 16.74 -9.34
CA LEU A 213 -3.52 16.13 -9.67
C LEU A 213 -3.70 14.76 -10.35
N LEU A 214 -4.57 13.91 -9.81
CA LEU A 214 -4.88 12.60 -10.40
C LEU A 214 -5.49 12.73 -11.80
N LEU A 215 -6.38 13.71 -12.02
CA LEU A 215 -6.95 13.96 -13.34
C LEU A 215 -5.90 14.52 -14.31
N ALA A 216 -5.02 15.40 -13.85
CA ALA A 216 -3.96 15.96 -14.68
C ALA A 216 -2.98 14.87 -15.12
N GLU A 217 -2.53 14.02 -14.18
CA GLU A 217 -1.65 12.88 -14.49
C GLU A 217 -2.31 11.85 -15.41
N ALA A 218 -3.63 11.66 -15.31
CA ALA A 218 -4.35 10.76 -16.20
C ALA A 218 -4.57 11.32 -17.62
N LEU A 219 -4.55 12.66 -17.78
CA LEU A 219 -4.88 13.33 -19.05
C LEU A 219 -3.65 13.85 -19.81
N LEU A 220 -2.47 13.86 -19.19
CA LEU A 220 -1.18 14.30 -19.75
C LEU A 220 -0.29 13.11 -20.09
#